data_AF-A0A7W9CIP0-F1
#
_entry.id   AF-A0A7W9CIP0-F1
#
_cell.length_a   1.000
_cell.length_b   1.000
_cell.length_c   1.000
_cell.angle_alpha   90.00
_cell.angle_beta   90.00
_cell.angle_gamma   90.00
#
_symmetry.space_group_name_H-M   'P 1'
#
loop_
_entity.id
_entity.type
_entity.pdbx_description
1 polymer ?
#
loop_
_entity_poly.entity_id
_entity_poly.type
_entity_poly.pdbx_seq_one_letter_code
_entity_poly.pdbx_strand_id
1 'polypeptide(L)' 'MTDRPLSDAVAAGWEIVSYSATDYSGETYQHNILLRRQGQHRILNIRKKMLGEGVVVTELEV' A
#
# COMPACT_ATOMS: atom_id res chain seq x y z
N MET A 1 4.75 1.46 -12.64
CA MET A 1 4.56 0.88 -11.30
C MET A 1 4.66 -0.62 -11.46
N THR A 2 5.54 -1.29 -10.70
CA THR A 2 5.63 -2.75 -10.75
C THR A 2 4.40 -3.39 -10.09
N ASP A 3 4.21 -4.69 -10.29
CA ASP A 3 3.16 -5.45 -9.59
C ASP A 3 3.45 -5.67 -8.09
N ARG A 4 4.53 -5.05 -7.56
CA ARG A 4 5.01 -5.22 -6.18
C ARG A 4 5.27 -3.87 -5.49
N PRO A 5 4.23 -3.02 -5.34
CA PRO A 5 4.39 -1.64 -4.85
C PRO A 5 5.03 -1.55 -3.44
N LEU A 6 4.73 -2.51 -2.56
CA LEU A 6 5.36 -2.53 -1.23
C LEU A 6 6.86 -2.90 -1.30
N SER A 7 7.23 -3.85 -2.16
CA SER A 7 8.64 -4.22 -2.35
C SER A 7 9.43 -3.05 -2.94
N ASP A 8 8.85 -2.33 -3.90
CA ASP A 8 9.45 -1.13 -4.46
C ASP A 8 9.66 -0.04 -3.40
N ALA A 9 8.68 0.16 -2.52
CA ALA A 9 8.79 1.13 -1.43
C ALA A 9 9.92 0.77 -0.45
N VAL A 10 10.01 -0.50 -0.04
CA VAL A 10 11.08 -0.97 0.85
C VAL A 10 12.44 -0.84 0.17
N ALA A 11 12.56 -1.21 -1.11
CA ALA A 11 13.80 -1.03 -1.87
C ALA A 11 14.21 0.44 -2.00
N ALA A 12 13.25 1.37 -2.02
CA ALA A 12 13.47 2.82 -2.02
C ALA A 12 13.76 3.40 -0.62
N GLY A 13 13.94 2.54 0.41
CA GLY A 13 14.33 2.94 1.76
C GLY A 13 13.17 3.33 2.68
N TRP A 14 11.93 2.99 2.33
CA TRP A 14 10.80 3.16 3.24
C TRP A 14 10.71 1.99 4.24
N GLU A 15 10.53 2.33 5.50
CA GLU A 15 10.28 1.39 6.60
C GLU A 15 8.78 1.18 6.78
N ILE A 16 8.36 -0.06 7.08
CA ILE A 16 6.98 -0.37 7.45
C ILE A 16 6.80 -0.06 8.94
N VAL A 17 5.93 0.90 9.26
CA VAL A 17 5.63 1.30 10.65
C VAL A 17 4.41 0.56 11.19
N SER A 18 3.35 0.47 10.39
CA SER A 18 2.13 -0.23 10.77
C SER A 18 1.38 -0.77 9.54
N TYR A 19 0.53 -1.75 9.79
CA TYR A 19 -0.30 -2.40 8.79
C TYR A 19 -1.71 -2.59 9.34
N SER A 20 -2.71 -2.28 8.52
CA SER A 20 -4.09 -2.70 8.74
C SER A 20 -4.71 -3.16 7.43
N ALA A 21 -5.77 -3.94 7.53
CA ALA A 21 -6.61 -4.30 6.41
C ALA A 21 -8.05 -3.88 6.70
N THR A 22 -8.69 -3.26 5.71
CA THR A 22 -10.11 -2.94 5.74
C THR A 22 -10.82 -3.89 4.80
N ASP A 23 -11.88 -4.54 5.30
CA ASP A 23 -12.80 -5.30 4.44
C ASP A 23 -13.47 -4.32 3.46
N TYR A 24 -13.27 -4.56 2.17
CA TYR A 24 -13.86 -3.81 1.07
C TYR A 24 -14.77 -4.75 0.30
N SER A 25 -16.00 -4.94 0.80
CA SER A 25 -17.06 -5.76 0.19
C SER A 25 -16.85 -7.28 0.18
N GLY A 26 -16.20 -7.84 1.19
CA GLY A 26 -16.15 -9.28 1.50
C GLY A 26 -15.17 -10.10 0.66
N GLU A 27 -14.95 -9.73 -0.60
CA GLU A 27 -14.04 -10.44 -1.51
C GLU A 27 -12.73 -9.70 -1.77
N THR A 28 -12.67 -8.41 -1.43
CA THR A 28 -11.45 -7.62 -1.57
C THR A 28 -11.09 -6.93 -0.27
N TYR A 29 -9.82 -7.01 0.11
CA TYR A 29 -9.29 -6.21 1.21
C TYR A 29 -8.53 -5.02 0.65
N GLN A 30 -8.69 -3.88 1.30
CA GLN A 30 -7.75 -2.77 1.15
C GLN A 30 -6.70 -2.88 2.25
N HIS A 31 -5.46 -3.08 1.85
CA HIS A 31 -4.30 -3.03 2.72
C HIS A 31 -3.89 -1.57 2.90
N ASN A 32 -3.71 -1.12 4.14
CA ASN A 32 -3.26 0.23 4.48
C ASN A 32 -1.95 0.11 5.25
N ILE A 33 -0.88 0.67 4.71
CA ILE A 33 0.47 0.52 5.25
C ILE A 33 1.04 1.89 5.55
N LEU A 34 1.34 2.17 6.82
CA LEU A 34 2.08 3.37 7.18
C LEU A 34 3.56 3.13 6.91
N LEU A 35 4.13 3.96 6.04
CA LEU A 35 5.53 3.95 5.69
C LEU A 35 6.23 5.15 6.29
N ARG A 36 7.51 4.98 6.66
CA ARG A 36 8.39 6.07 7.13
C ARG A 36 9.71 6.06 6.39
N ARG A 37 10.22 7.24 6.02
CA ARG A 37 11.58 7.40 5.48
C ARG A 37 12.13 8.76 5.89
N GLN A 38 13.28 8.76 6.58
CA GLN A 38 13.97 9.99 6.99
C GLN A 38 13.03 11.01 7.70
N GLY A 39 12.15 10.53 8.57
CA GLY A 39 11.19 11.36 9.32
C GLY A 39 9.90 11.72 8.57
N GLN A 40 9.82 11.46 7.27
CA GLN A 40 8.58 11.62 6.48
C GLN A 40 7.69 10.38 6.62
N HIS A 41 6.37 10.58 6.59
CA HIS A 41 5.40 9.50 6.63
C HIS A 41 4.47 9.55 5.42
N ARG A 42 4.07 8.37 4.95
CA ARG A 42 2.99 8.23 3.97
C ARG A 42 2.20 6.97 4.21
N ILE A 43 0.94 6.97 3.81
CA ILE A 43 0.10 5.79 3.78
C ILE A 43 0.10 5.25 2.35
N LEU A 44 0.46 3.99 2.19
CA LEU A 44 0.33 3.24 0.96
C LEU A 44 -0.91 2.33 1.07
N ASN A 45 -1.93 2.61 0.26
CA ASN A 45 -3.09 1.73 0.16
C ASN A 45 -2.94 0.82 -1.06
N ILE A 46 -3.20 -0.47 -0.89
CA ILE A 46 -3.14 -1.47 -1.96
C ILE A 46 -4.42 -2.31 -1.90
N ARG A 47 -5.08 -2.46 -3.04
CA ARG A 47 -6.19 -3.42 -3.21
C ARG A 47 -6.12 -4.09 -4.56
N LYS A 48 -6.76 -5.25 -4.71
CA LYS A 48 -6.96 -5.84 -6.05
C LYS A 48 -7.90 -4.97 -6.88
N LYS A 49 -7.69 -4.96 -8.20
CA LYS A 49 -8.69 -4.41 -9.12
C LYS A 49 -9.96 -5.25 -9.06
N MET A 50 -11.11 -4.60 -9.20
CA MET A 50 -12.41 -5.29 -9.29
C MET A 50 -12.59 -5.99 -10.64
N LEU A 51 -11.90 -5.52 -11.67
CA LEU A 51 -11.94 -6.04 -13.03
C LEU A 51 -10.52 -6.12 -13.59
N GLY A 52 -10.19 -7.26 -14.19
CA GLY A 52 -8.86 -7.54 -14.76
C GLY A 52 -7.79 -7.86 -13.71
N GLU A 53 -6.55 -7.97 -14.16
CA GLU A 53 -5.42 -8.32 -13.32
C GLU A 53 -4.71 -7.11 -12.70
N GLY A 54 -4.10 -7.33 -11.55
CA GLY A 54 -3.24 -6.38 -10.85
C GLY A 54 -3.89 -5.69 -9.66
N VAL A 55 -3.19 -4.67 -9.17
CA VAL A 55 -3.57 -3.90 -7.98
C VAL A 55 -3.86 -2.44 -8.32
N VAL A 56 -4.68 -1.81 -7.48
CA VAL A 56 -4.83 -0.36 -7.40
C VAL A 56 -4.02 0.11 -6.20
N VAL A 57 -3.22 1.15 -6.42
CA VAL A 57 -2.36 1.74 -5.41
C VAL A 57 -2.70 3.21 -5.26
N THR A 58 -2.87 3.67 -4.03
CA THR A 58 -2.98 5.10 -3.71
C THR A 58 -2.00 5.46 -2.60
N GLU A 59 -1.49 6.69 -2.66
CA GLU A 59 -0.55 7.22 -1.67
C GLU A 59 -1.13 8.48 -1.03
N LEU A 60 -0.92 8.64 0.28
CA LEU A 60 -1.30 9.82 1.05
C LEU A 60 -0.13 10.23 1.94
N GLU A 61 0.43 11.42 1.73
CA GLU A 61 1.45 12.02 2.60
C GLU A 61 0.80 12.48 3.93
N VAL A 62 1.51 12.28 5.06
CA VAL A 62 1.02 12.58 6.42
C VAL A 62 2.08 13.22 7.31
#